data_AF-A0AA88GXS4-F1
#
_entry.id   AF-A0AA88GXS4-F1
#
_cell.length_a   1.000
_cell.length_b   1.000
_cell.length_c   1.000
_cell.angle_alpha   90.00
_cell.angle_beta   90.00
_cell.angle_gamma   90.00
#
_symmetry.space_group_name_H-M   'P 1'
#
loop_
_entity.id
_entity.type
_entity.pdbx_description
1 polymer ?
#
loop_
_entity_poly.entity_id
_entity_poly.type
_entity_poly.pdbx_seq_one_letter_code
_entity_poly.pdbx_strand_id
1 'polypeptide(L)'
;MTNQYRLTSLSNNATQQLTNDSTVCHPILLSQGATSLNGLCDDTPSARAVAGTILSVHVLLVIVSLTGLYYKLKKLSAINDEKKVNYLSVARNPALITLTLLVGLFLNAVMNGRVLIGRKIELDEFPEGVSTVGSDISNISHASSSGGGGVTSDILLLDSPRQQQHVWMELNSSNNHNIQTSSNVTNSAIHNSPNLAHSTLDSSTTVTIAESVQQQQQQYRIGRMESSFERFEKEKLLKWYKLLISSKFVILSYCAVLILHSTIFLICGIVDYFNWQYYLDHPDEKRSSILFVVNSFLFSPSGCGNSTGNLLVFVSNIVVYGPSAVIFIIWSLLTRKKDIWRVRLEVVLISVNWVFALITYALPSFIQIIDILVDYYVPWISFIFIACIIDCFVACTLPVFFYQKITPSSLHERKINKQEYGNDIQKCLRDPKWNSLFLQFTQSSFAPENVMCWNSIQRFKTVPEKTRKDLLRVIADTYLREGAPLELNVARKVFNNFEEIFNLLKEEGEATTMTCNRRERETGKTMEFLTPRRRSMKITMSIPHDILDKVEKICEMNMMDNFDQFYVIHYKALTLELGIS
;
A
#
# COMPACT_ATOMS: atom_id res chain seq x y z
N MET A 1 17.16 42.42 -36.79
CA MET A 1 18.40 41.66 -37.07
C MET A 1 18.01 40.42 -37.88
N THR A 2 18.05 40.55 -39.19
CA THR A 2 17.64 39.56 -40.19
C THR A 2 18.90 38.88 -40.71
N ASN A 3 19.24 37.71 -40.15
CA ASN A 3 20.35 36.92 -40.66
C ASN A 3 19.91 36.15 -41.90
N GLN A 4 20.33 36.68 -43.05
CA GLN A 4 20.18 36.10 -44.36
C GLN A 4 21.23 34.98 -44.50
N TYR A 5 20.81 33.72 -44.33
CA TYR A 5 21.69 32.58 -44.60
C TYR A 5 21.91 32.45 -46.10
N ARG A 6 23.17 32.66 -46.51
CA ARG A 6 23.67 32.49 -47.86
C ARG A 6 23.83 30.99 -48.11
N LEU A 7 22.88 30.39 -48.81
CA LEU A 7 23.01 29.03 -49.36
C LEU A 7 23.97 29.08 -50.56
N THR A 8 25.21 28.64 -50.33
CA THR A 8 26.20 28.44 -51.39
C THR A 8 25.86 27.15 -52.14
N SER A 9 25.31 27.29 -53.34
CA SER A 9 25.04 26.17 -54.25
C SER A 9 26.34 25.65 -54.86
N LEU A 10 26.93 24.62 -54.26
CA LEU A 10 27.95 23.80 -54.93
C LEU A 10 27.25 22.71 -55.74
N SER A 11 27.16 22.98 -57.05
CA SER A 11 26.72 22.05 -58.09
C SER A 11 27.78 20.97 -58.31
N ASN A 12 27.71 19.88 -57.54
CA ASN A 12 28.32 18.61 -57.92
C ASN A 12 27.20 17.64 -58.31
N ASN A 13 27.27 17.12 -59.54
CA ASN A 13 26.41 16.08 -60.11
C ASN A 13 26.66 14.72 -59.43
N ALA A 14 26.54 14.66 -58.11
CA ALA A 14 26.19 13.43 -57.43
C ALA A 14 24.67 13.48 -57.27
N THR A 15 23.96 12.59 -57.97
CA THR A 15 22.59 12.20 -57.64
C THR A 15 22.60 11.56 -56.25
N GLN A 16 22.86 12.36 -55.22
CA GLN A 16 22.46 12.04 -53.87
C GLN A 16 20.94 12.01 -53.94
N GLN A 17 20.39 10.80 -53.93
CA GLN A 17 19.04 10.60 -53.44
C GLN A 17 19.00 11.29 -52.08
N LEU A 18 18.47 12.50 -52.06
CA LEU A 18 18.06 13.18 -50.84
C LEU A 18 16.91 12.30 -50.33
N THR A 19 17.25 11.24 -49.60
CA THR A 19 16.28 10.48 -48.85
C THR A 19 15.54 11.50 -48.00
N ASN A 20 14.22 11.51 -48.09
CA ASN A 20 13.36 12.43 -47.35
C ASN A 20 13.46 12.09 -45.84
N ASP A 21 14.59 12.37 -45.20
CA ASP A 21 14.83 12.14 -43.77
C ASP A 21 13.96 13.06 -42.90
N SER A 22 13.31 14.05 -43.52
CA SER A 22 12.36 14.97 -42.89
C SER A 22 11.09 14.29 -42.37
N THR A 23 10.81 13.04 -42.76
CA THR A 23 9.62 12.33 -42.31
C THR A 23 9.79 11.66 -40.94
N VAL A 24 11.01 11.50 -40.42
CA VAL A 24 11.23 10.65 -39.24
C VAL A 24 11.82 11.39 -38.03
N CYS A 25 12.77 12.31 -38.23
CA CYS A 25 13.22 13.20 -37.15
C CYS A 25 12.49 14.55 -37.24
N HIS A 26 11.98 15.05 -36.10
CA HIS A 26 11.19 16.29 -36.11
C HIS A 26 12.02 17.48 -36.64
N PRO A 27 11.49 18.32 -37.56
CA PRO A 27 12.27 19.39 -38.18
C PRO A 27 12.92 20.37 -37.19
N ILE A 28 12.25 20.60 -36.05
CA ILE A 28 12.80 21.43 -34.96
C ILE A 28 14.11 20.84 -34.41
N LEU A 29 14.19 19.52 -34.22
CA LEU A 29 15.39 18.87 -33.70
C LEU A 29 16.51 18.85 -34.76
N LEU A 30 16.17 18.59 -36.02
CA LEU A 30 17.11 18.68 -37.14
C LEU A 30 17.69 20.10 -37.27
N SER A 31 16.86 21.14 -37.11
CA SER A 31 17.33 22.54 -37.12
C SER A 31 18.24 22.89 -35.94
N GLN A 32 18.21 22.11 -34.86
CA GLN A 32 19.11 22.24 -33.72
C GLN A 32 20.40 21.41 -33.90
N GLY A 33 20.57 20.72 -35.03
CA GLY A 33 21.74 19.92 -35.35
C GLY A 33 21.68 18.48 -34.85
N ALA A 34 20.49 17.97 -34.51
CA ALA A 34 20.33 16.55 -34.21
C ALA A 34 20.63 15.70 -35.45
N THR A 35 21.42 14.65 -35.28
CA THR A 35 21.67 13.65 -36.32
C THR A 35 20.55 12.62 -36.35
N SER A 36 20.12 12.26 -37.56
CA SER A 36 19.18 11.16 -37.79
C SER A 36 19.98 9.99 -38.38
N LEU A 37 19.98 8.84 -37.71
CA LEU A 37 20.56 7.59 -38.22
C LEU A 37 19.41 6.59 -38.36
N ASN A 38 19.19 6.03 -39.56
CA ASN A 38 18.10 5.08 -39.82
C ASN A 38 16.70 5.62 -39.45
N GLY A 39 16.48 6.92 -39.63
CA GLY A 39 15.23 7.59 -39.27
C GLY A 39 15.06 7.86 -37.77
N LEU A 40 16.08 7.65 -36.95
CA LEU A 40 16.03 7.94 -35.52
C LEU A 40 16.87 9.15 -35.18
N CYS A 41 16.26 10.13 -34.50
CA CYS A 41 17.04 11.16 -33.83
C CYS A 41 17.89 10.48 -32.74
N ASP A 42 19.19 10.78 -32.70
CA ASP A 42 20.08 10.32 -31.64
C ASP A 42 19.62 10.83 -30.26
N ASP A 43 19.65 9.95 -29.25
CA ASP A 43 19.38 10.37 -27.87
C ASP A 43 20.48 11.32 -27.39
N THR A 44 20.08 12.45 -26.80
CA THR A 44 21.03 13.43 -26.27
C THR A 44 21.87 12.84 -25.13
N PRO A 45 23.13 13.27 -24.97
CA PRO A 45 23.92 12.94 -23.78
C PRO A 45 23.22 13.33 -22.47
N SER A 46 22.41 14.41 -22.49
CA SER A 46 21.62 14.83 -21.33
C SER A 46 20.52 13.82 -20.99
N ALA A 47 19.81 13.28 -21.97
CA ALA A 47 18.76 12.28 -21.72
C ALA A 47 19.34 11.02 -21.06
N ARG A 48 20.51 10.56 -21.54
CA ARG A 48 21.25 9.44 -20.92
C ARG A 48 21.72 9.77 -19.52
N ALA A 49 22.25 10.96 -19.30
CA ALA A 49 22.70 11.41 -17.97
C ALA A 49 21.54 11.48 -16.97
N VAL A 50 20.38 11.98 -17.38
CA VAL A 50 19.17 12.02 -16.55
C VAL A 50 18.68 10.62 -16.21
N ALA A 51 18.51 9.76 -17.22
CA ALA A 51 18.07 8.37 -17.02
C ALA A 51 19.04 7.59 -16.09
N GLY A 52 20.34 7.78 -16.28
CA GLY A 52 21.38 7.21 -15.42
C GLY A 52 21.32 7.71 -13.98
N THR A 53 21.09 9.01 -13.81
CA THR A 53 20.92 9.62 -12.48
C THR A 53 19.69 9.07 -11.77
N ILE A 54 18.55 9.01 -12.44
CA ILE A 54 17.29 8.47 -11.88
C ILE A 54 17.45 7.00 -11.50
N LEU A 55 18.04 6.20 -12.37
CA LEU A 55 18.31 4.79 -12.07
C LEU A 55 19.26 4.65 -10.88
N SER A 56 20.35 5.41 -10.85
CA SER A 56 21.32 5.40 -9.75
C SER A 56 20.69 5.80 -8.41
N VAL A 57 19.85 6.84 -8.40
CA VAL A 57 19.13 7.28 -7.20
C VAL A 57 18.18 6.19 -6.70
N HIS A 58 17.45 5.53 -7.60
CA HIS A 58 16.56 4.44 -7.21
C HIS A 58 17.32 3.21 -6.68
N VAL A 59 18.42 2.82 -7.34
CA VAL A 59 19.30 1.74 -6.87
C VAL A 59 19.81 2.06 -5.46
N LEU A 60 20.28 3.27 -5.22
CA LEU A 60 20.73 3.71 -3.90
C LEU A 60 19.61 3.63 -2.86
N LEU A 61 18.41 4.10 -3.20
CA LEU A 61 17.24 4.03 -2.33
C LEU A 61 16.89 2.59 -1.94
N VAL A 62 16.95 1.66 -2.89
CA VAL A 62 16.69 0.23 -2.67
C VAL A 62 17.76 -0.38 -1.76
N ILE A 63 19.04 -0.10 -2.02
CA ILE A 63 20.15 -0.57 -1.18
C ILE A 63 20.00 -0.06 0.25
N VAL A 64 19.72 1.24 0.43
CA VAL A 64 19.54 1.85 1.76
C VAL A 64 18.34 1.22 2.48
N SER A 65 17.22 1.04 1.79
CA SER A 65 16.00 0.46 2.36
C SER A 65 16.20 -1.01 2.77
N LEU A 66 16.81 -1.82 1.90
CA LEU A 66 17.11 -3.22 2.20
C LEU A 66 18.15 -3.37 3.30
N THR A 67 19.19 -2.53 3.33
CA THR A 67 20.20 -2.53 4.39
C THR A 67 19.57 -2.14 5.73
N GLY A 68 18.71 -1.12 5.75
CA GLY A 68 17.97 -0.72 6.94
C GLY A 68 17.04 -1.84 7.45
N LEU A 69 16.33 -2.49 6.55
CA LEU A 69 15.47 -3.63 6.87
C LEU A 69 16.29 -4.81 7.41
N TYR A 70 17.38 -5.18 6.74
CA TYR A 70 18.28 -6.25 7.17
C TYR A 70 18.90 -5.96 8.54
N TYR A 71 19.41 -4.74 8.75
CA TYR A 71 19.97 -4.32 10.04
C TYR A 71 18.95 -4.47 11.16
N LYS A 72 17.70 -4.07 10.92
CA LYS A 72 16.61 -4.22 11.89
C LYS A 72 16.25 -5.67 12.16
N LEU A 73 16.12 -6.49 11.11
CA LEU A 73 15.84 -7.91 11.26
C LEU A 73 16.97 -8.62 12.01
N LYS A 74 18.23 -8.32 11.70
CA LYS A 74 19.40 -8.86 12.40
C LYS A 74 19.45 -8.41 13.86
N LYS A 75 19.15 -7.14 14.14
CA LYS A 75 19.07 -6.60 15.50
C LYS A 75 17.96 -7.27 16.30
N LEU A 76 16.79 -7.50 15.69
CA LEU A 76 15.69 -8.24 16.30
C LEU A 76 16.07 -9.70 16.55
N SER A 77 16.79 -10.33 15.64
CA SER A 77 17.31 -11.70 15.81
C SER A 77 18.28 -11.80 16.98
N ALA A 78 19.24 -10.86 17.09
CA ALA A 78 20.26 -10.87 18.14
C ALA A 78 19.71 -10.61 19.55
N ILE A 79 18.54 -9.95 19.66
CA ILE A 79 17.87 -9.75 20.96
C ILE A 79 17.22 -11.06 21.46
N ASN A 80 17.02 -12.03 20.57
CA ASN A 80 16.08 -13.12 20.74
C ASN A 80 16.68 -14.53 20.52
N ASP A 81 17.98 -14.72 20.78
CA ASP A 81 18.67 -16.01 20.62
C ASP A 81 18.01 -17.21 21.37
N GLU A 82 17.03 -16.98 22.26
CA GLU A 82 16.24 -18.04 22.91
C GLU A 82 14.74 -18.06 22.57
N LYS A 83 14.17 -17.07 21.87
CA LYS A 83 12.72 -17.01 21.59
C LYS A 83 12.44 -16.59 20.14
N LYS A 84 11.63 -17.40 19.44
CA LYS A 84 11.15 -17.11 18.06
C LYS A 84 10.65 -15.66 18.00
N VAL A 85 11.27 -14.87 17.11
CA VAL A 85 11.01 -13.44 16.94
C VAL A 85 9.56 -13.24 16.49
N ASN A 86 8.81 -12.42 17.23
CA ASN A 86 7.54 -11.89 16.75
C ASN A 86 7.82 -10.80 15.72
N TYR A 87 7.71 -11.15 14.44
CA TYR A 87 7.73 -10.20 13.33
C TYR A 87 6.60 -9.16 13.39
N LEU A 88 5.68 -9.28 14.36
CA LEU A 88 4.62 -8.31 14.63
C LEU A 88 5.16 -6.92 15.03
N SER A 89 6.37 -6.83 15.59
CA SER A 89 7.00 -5.53 15.87
C SER A 89 7.40 -4.78 14.61
N VAL A 90 7.55 -5.49 13.48
CA VAL A 90 7.70 -4.86 12.18
C VAL A 90 6.30 -4.49 11.71
N ALA A 91 5.97 -3.20 11.82
CA ALA A 91 4.68 -2.62 11.39
C ALA A 91 4.24 -3.00 9.96
N ARG A 92 5.13 -3.59 9.15
CA ARG A 92 4.87 -4.07 7.79
C ARG A 92 5.52 -5.43 7.57
N ASN A 93 4.90 -6.23 6.71
CA ASN A 93 5.50 -7.49 6.28
C ASN A 93 6.81 -7.22 5.52
N PRO A 94 7.98 -7.71 5.99
CA PRO A 94 9.26 -7.46 5.34
C PRO A 94 9.29 -7.98 3.90
N ALA A 95 8.60 -9.09 3.61
CA ALA A 95 8.52 -9.64 2.27
C ALA A 95 7.79 -8.68 1.31
N LEU A 96 6.75 -7.98 1.78
CA LEU A 96 6.04 -6.99 0.98
C LEU A 96 6.94 -5.80 0.66
N ILE A 97 7.69 -5.29 1.65
CA ILE A 97 8.66 -4.21 1.43
C ILE A 97 9.70 -4.62 0.39
N THR A 98 10.30 -5.81 0.54
CA THR A 98 11.29 -6.31 -0.41
C THR A 98 10.72 -6.48 -1.81
N LEU A 99 9.51 -7.04 -1.94
CA LEU A 99 8.86 -7.23 -3.24
C LEU A 99 8.58 -5.88 -3.92
N THR A 100 8.02 -4.90 -3.19
CA THR A 100 7.76 -3.55 -3.73
C THR A 100 9.05 -2.89 -4.23
N LEU A 101 10.13 -2.96 -3.45
CA LEU A 101 11.43 -2.40 -3.85
C LEU A 101 11.99 -3.08 -5.11
N LEU A 102 11.90 -4.41 -5.22
CA LEU A 102 12.41 -5.15 -6.37
C LEU A 102 11.60 -4.91 -7.63
N VAL A 103 10.26 -4.87 -7.53
CA VAL A 103 9.37 -4.57 -8.67
C VAL A 103 9.60 -3.15 -9.15
N GLY A 104 9.68 -2.18 -8.23
CA GLY A 104 9.99 -0.79 -8.56
C GLY A 104 11.35 -0.63 -9.23
N LEU A 105 12.38 -1.31 -8.72
CA LEU A 105 13.71 -1.31 -9.31
C LEU A 105 13.73 -1.94 -10.70
N PHE A 106 13.09 -3.11 -10.86
CA PHE A 106 13.03 -3.82 -12.14
C PHE A 106 12.38 -2.95 -13.22
N LEU A 107 11.21 -2.36 -12.92
CA LEU A 107 10.52 -1.46 -13.85
C LEU A 107 11.42 -0.27 -14.23
N ASN A 108 12.05 0.36 -13.25
CA ASN A 108 12.91 1.52 -13.49
C ASN A 108 14.18 1.15 -14.28
N ALA A 109 14.75 -0.02 -14.02
CA ALA A 109 15.94 -0.53 -14.70
C ALA A 109 15.65 -0.88 -16.16
N VAL A 110 14.51 -1.51 -16.45
CA VAL A 110 14.09 -1.82 -17.84
C VAL A 110 13.88 -0.52 -18.62
N MET A 111 13.15 0.44 -18.03
CA MET A 111 12.77 1.67 -18.74
C MET A 111 13.94 2.64 -18.93
N ASN A 112 14.77 2.86 -17.90
CA ASN A 112 15.97 3.70 -18.05
C ASN A 112 17.10 2.96 -18.77
N GLY A 113 17.19 1.64 -18.63
CA GLY A 113 18.15 0.80 -19.35
C GLY A 113 17.98 0.93 -20.86
N ARG A 114 16.74 1.03 -21.35
CA ARG A 114 16.44 1.32 -22.76
C ARG A 114 17.06 2.64 -23.23
N VAL A 115 17.03 3.69 -22.40
CA VAL A 115 17.64 5.00 -22.73
C VAL A 115 19.17 4.94 -22.61
N LEU A 116 19.70 4.21 -21.63
CA LEU A 116 21.13 4.15 -21.30
C LEU A 116 21.95 3.30 -22.26
N ILE A 117 21.47 2.10 -22.60
CA ILE A 117 22.10 1.23 -23.59
C ILE A 117 22.05 1.91 -24.96
N GLY A 118 21.13 2.88 -25.12
CA GLY A 118 20.87 3.56 -26.37
C GLY A 118 20.18 2.63 -27.35
N ARG A 119 19.60 3.23 -28.38
CA ARG A 119 18.98 2.49 -29.49
C ARG A 119 20.00 1.86 -30.44
N LYS A 120 21.30 2.06 -30.16
CA LYS A 120 22.44 1.54 -30.91
C LYS A 120 22.79 0.10 -30.50
N ILE A 121 21.82 -0.80 -30.51
CA ILE A 121 22.17 -2.17 -30.90
C ILE A 121 22.31 -2.07 -32.41
N GLU A 122 23.45 -1.54 -32.85
CA GLU A 122 23.90 -1.63 -34.22
C GLU A 122 23.84 -3.12 -34.55
N LEU A 123 22.99 -3.48 -35.51
CA LEU A 123 23.17 -4.67 -36.34
C LEU A 123 24.44 -4.45 -37.17
N ASP A 124 25.56 -4.22 -36.49
CA ASP A 124 26.87 -4.33 -37.08
C ASP A 124 26.99 -5.80 -37.48
N GLU A 125 27.13 -6.02 -38.78
CA GLU A 125 27.33 -7.32 -39.41
C GLU A 125 26.07 -8.18 -39.60
N PHE A 126 25.08 -7.69 -40.36
CA PHE A 126 24.66 -8.58 -41.45
C PHE A 126 25.77 -8.50 -42.51
N PRO A 127 26.57 -9.56 -42.71
CA PRO A 127 27.63 -9.53 -43.70
C PRO A 127 26.99 -9.21 -45.05
N GLU A 128 27.46 -8.14 -45.70
CA GLU A 128 27.16 -7.76 -47.10
C GLU A 128 27.70 -8.79 -48.11
N GLY A 129 27.64 -10.08 -47.76
CA GLY A 129 28.14 -11.22 -48.52
C GLY A 129 27.10 -11.85 -49.45
N VAL A 130 26.06 -11.11 -49.87
CA VAL A 130 25.28 -11.47 -51.06
C VAL A 130 25.49 -10.38 -52.10
N SER A 131 26.74 -10.31 -52.55
CA SER A 131 27.11 -9.73 -53.83
C SER A 131 26.23 -10.31 -54.94
N THR A 132 25.39 -9.45 -55.51
CA THR A 132 25.16 -9.36 -56.96
C THR A 132 25.21 -10.68 -57.73
N VAL A 133 24.08 -11.40 -57.77
CA VAL A 133 23.80 -12.25 -58.92
C VAL A 133 23.26 -11.35 -60.03
N GLY A 134 24.15 -11.04 -60.97
CA GLY A 134 23.83 -11.03 -62.39
C GLY A 134 22.78 -10.02 -62.87
N SER A 135 23.28 -8.85 -63.24
CA SER A 135 22.87 -8.19 -64.48
C SER A 135 22.77 -9.20 -65.63
N ASP A 136 21.56 -9.44 -66.15
CA ASP A 136 21.31 -9.92 -67.52
C ASP A 136 19.81 -9.90 -67.84
N ILE A 137 19.20 -8.71 -67.91
CA ILE A 137 18.00 -8.49 -68.75
C ILE A 137 18.16 -7.14 -69.46
N SER A 138 19.05 -7.13 -70.45
CA SER A 138 18.94 -6.24 -71.60
C SER A 138 18.03 -6.89 -72.65
N ASN A 139 17.19 -6.07 -73.28
CA ASN A 139 16.47 -6.31 -74.54
C ASN A 139 15.17 -7.14 -74.49
N ILE A 140 14.05 -6.46 -74.20
CA ILE A 140 12.84 -6.65 -75.01
C ILE A 140 12.30 -5.27 -75.39
N SER A 141 12.70 -4.84 -76.58
CA SER A 141 11.99 -3.87 -77.40
C SER A 141 10.68 -4.49 -77.88
N HIS A 142 9.54 -3.83 -77.64
CA HIS A 142 8.45 -3.86 -78.61
C HIS A 142 7.74 -2.50 -78.67
N ALA A 143 7.72 -1.99 -79.89
CA ALA A 143 7.06 -0.79 -80.34
C ALA A 143 5.56 -1.00 -80.59
N SER A 144 4.88 0.13 -80.82
CA SER A 144 3.50 0.33 -81.34
C SER A 144 2.37 0.15 -80.29
N SER A 145 1.31 0.96 -80.24
CA SER A 145 0.71 1.84 -81.25
C SER A 145 -0.13 2.98 -80.64
N SER A 146 -0.31 4.01 -81.48
CA SER A 146 -1.26 5.12 -81.47
C SER A 146 -2.70 4.88 -80.95
N GLY A 147 -3.28 5.95 -80.40
CA GLY A 147 -4.72 6.20 -80.23
C GLY A 147 -4.98 6.84 -78.86
N GLY A 148 -5.29 8.12 -78.69
CA GLY A 148 -6.25 8.92 -79.45
C GLY A 148 -7.63 8.81 -78.78
N GLY A 149 -7.95 9.69 -77.84
CA GLY A 149 -9.27 9.73 -77.20
C GLY A 149 -9.28 10.60 -75.95
N GLY A 150 -9.67 11.86 -76.10
CA GLY A 150 -9.90 12.76 -74.98
C GLY A 150 -11.15 12.38 -74.17
N VAL A 151 -11.06 12.56 -72.86
CA VAL A 151 -12.22 12.79 -72.00
C VAL A 151 -11.83 13.90 -71.03
N THR A 152 -12.36 15.08 -71.31
CA THR A 152 -12.51 16.17 -70.36
C THR A 152 -13.45 15.73 -69.24
N SER A 153 -13.01 15.85 -68.00
CA SER A 153 -13.90 15.81 -66.84
C SER A 153 -13.44 16.88 -65.86
N ASP A 154 -14.10 18.02 -65.99
CA ASP A 154 -14.18 19.06 -64.98
C ASP A 154 -14.55 18.45 -63.63
N ILE A 155 -13.70 18.65 -62.62
CA ILE A 155 -14.10 18.51 -61.23
C ILE A 155 -13.63 19.76 -60.48
N LEU A 156 -14.56 20.73 -60.48
CA LEU A 156 -14.97 21.57 -59.36
C LEU A 156 -13.90 21.95 -58.33
N LEU A 157 -13.31 23.11 -58.58
CA LEU A 157 -13.06 24.14 -57.58
C LEU A 157 -14.34 24.38 -56.76
N LEU A 158 -14.32 24.00 -55.48
CA LEU A 158 -15.17 24.60 -54.46
C LEU A 158 -14.27 25.34 -53.48
N ASP A 159 -14.31 26.65 -53.66
CA ASP A 159 -13.77 27.67 -52.79
C ASP A 159 -14.71 27.87 -51.58
N SER A 160 -14.16 28.44 -50.49
CA SER A 160 -14.88 29.13 -49.38
C SER A 160 -15.44 28.30 -48.20
N PRO A 161 -15.65 28.88 -47.00
CA PRO A 161 -14.79 29.81 -46.26
C PRO A 161 -14.55 29.42 -44.79
N ARG A 162 -13.58 30.11 -44.17
CA ARG A 162 -13.57 30.43 -42.74
C ARG A 162 -14.93 30.94 -42.25
N GLN A 163 -15.47 30.33 -41.21
CA GLN A 163 -16.39 31.01 -40.29
C GLN A 163 -16.03 30.67 -38.85
N GLN A 164 -15.40 31.66 -38.19
CA GLN A 164 -15.52 31.84 -36.76
C GLN A 164 -16.96 32.30 -36.46
N GLN A 165 -17.64 31.65 -35.52
CA GLN A 165 -18.51 32.39 -34.61
C GLN A 165 -18.74 31.66 -33.29
N HIS A 166 -18.53 32.45 -32.25
CA HIS A 166 -18.93 32.27 -30.86
C HIS A 166 -20.37 31.80 -30.69
N VAL A 167 -20.61 30.88 -29.75
CA VAL A 167 -21.87 30.83 -28.99
C VAL A 167 -21.57 30.62 -27.52
N TRP A 168 -22.11 31.53 -26.72
CA TRP A 168 -22.13 31.59 -25.26
C TRP A 168 -23.04 30.50 -24.68
N MET A 169 -22.66 29.94 -23.52
CA MET A 169 -23.63 29.37 -22.59
C MET A 169 -23.59 30.17 -21.28
N GLU A 170 -24.64 30.97 -21.10
CA GLU A 170 -25.07 31.51 -19.80
C GLU A 170 -25.41 30.36 -18.85
N LEU A 171 -24.88 30.43 -17.63
CA LEU A 171 -25.46 29.75 -16.48
C LEU A 171 -25.94 30.82 -15.51
N ASN A 172 -27.26 30.99 -15.52
CA ASN A 172 -28.05 31.64 -14.49
C ASN A 172 -27.77 31.00 -13.12
N SER A 173 -27.41 31.81 -12.12
CA SER A 173 -27.68 31.51 -10.72
C SER A 173 -27.63 32.79 -9.88
N SER A 174 -28.78 33.45 -9.78
CA SER A 174 -29.10 34.37 -8.68
C SER A 174 -30.19 33.73 -7.83
N ASN A 175 -29.88 33.39 -6.58
CA ASN A 175 -30.62 33.91 -5.42
C ASN A 175 -30.05 33.43 -4.08
N ASN A 176 -29.56 34.42 -3.32
CA ASN A 176 -29.86 34.70 -1.92
C ASN A 176 -30.04 33.54 -0.92
N HIS A 177 -29.11 33.47 0.04
CA HIS A 177 -29.52 33.58 1.45
C HIS A 177 -28.43 34.23 2.31
N ASN A 178 -28.82 35.39 2.88
CA ASN A 178 -28.25 35.98 4.09
C ASN A 178 -28.23 34.96 5.25
N ILE A 179 -27.23 35.05 6.14
CA ILE A 179 -27.41 35.18 7.61
C ILE A 179 -26.05 35.51 8.27
N GLN A 180 -25.99 36.76 8.75
CA GLN A 180 -25.37 37.29 9.97
C GLN A 180 -24.06 36.70 10.49
N THR A 181 -23.01 37.46 10.24
CA THR A 181 -21.97 37.81 11.22
C THR A 181 -22.56 38.58 12.40
N SER A 182 -22.28 38.14 13.63
CA SER A 182 -22.31 38.99 14.82
C SER A 182 -21.03 38.80 15.62
N SER A 183 -20.46 39.96 15.90
CA SER A 183 -19.21 40.25 16.58
C SER A 183 -19.40 40.40 18.10
N ASN A 184 -18.25 40.36 18.80
CA ASN A 184 -17.85 41.27 19.89
C ASN A 184 -18.05 40.88 21.38
N VAL A 185 -16.91 41.02 22.10
CA VAL A 185 -16.73 41.70 23.41
C VAL A 185 -17.08 40.84 24.65
N THR A 186 -16.30 40.72 25.76
CA THR A 186 -15.37 41.62 26.47
C THR A 186 -14.47 40.85 27.46
N ASN A 187 -13.34 41.49 27.82
CA ASN A 187 -12.50 41.26 29.00
C ASN A 187 -13.24 41.39 30.35
N SER A 188 -12.73 40.71 31.39
CA SER A 188 -12.43 41.19 32.77
C SER A 188 -12.27 39.98 33.72
N ALA A 189 -11.09 39.75 34.30
CA ALA A 189 -10.51 40.34 35.52
C ALA A 189 -10.86 39.57 36.82
N ILE A 190 -9.84 38.89 37.36
CA ILE A 190 -9.35 38.90 38.75
C ILE A 190 -10.42 39.00 39.88
N HIS A 191 -10.52 37.95 40.71
CA HIS A 191 -10.55 38.14 42.17
C HIS A 191 -10.07 36.90 42.94
N ASN A 192 -9.09 37.13 43.82
CA ASN A 192 -8.64 36.22 44.88
C ASN A 192 -9.61 36.24 46.06
N SER A 193 -9.78 35.11 46.77
CA SER A 193 -9.37 34.87 48.17
C SER A 193 -10.21 33.83 48.93
N PRO A 194 -9.67 33.25 50.04
CA PRO A 194 -10.08 31.96 50.63
C PRO A 194 -10.88 32.10 51.93
N ASN A 195 -11.50 31.00 52.40
CA ASN A 195 -11.83 30.67 53.80
C ASN A 195 -12.34 29.20 53.81
N LEU A 196 -11.71 28.23 54.47
CA LEU A 196 -11.51 27.98 55.91
C LEU A 196 -12.81 27.54 56.64
N ALA A 197 -12.68 26.41 57.37
CA ALA A 197 -13.58 25.78 58.36
C ALA A 197 -14.45 24.62 57.82
N HIS A 198 -14.74 23.53 58.52
CA HIS A 198 -14.28 22.87 59.75
C HIS A 198 -15.23 21.65 59.89
N SER A 199 -14.73 20.44 60.19
CA SER A 199 -15.46 19.24 60.70
C SER A 199 -16.69 18.74 59.91
N THR A 200 -16.87 17.45 59.65
CA THR A 200 -17.14 16.42 60.66
C THR A 200 -16.81 15.02 60.13
N LEU A 201 -16.28 14.23 61.04
CA LEU A 201 -16.02 12.81 60.93
C LEU A 201 -17.34 12.08 61.16
N ASP A 202 -17.95 11.51 60.11
CA ASP A 202 -19.09 10.60 60.28
C ASP A 202 -18.96 9.34 59.43
N SER A 203 -19.22 8.24 60.14
CA SER A 203 -19.25 6.85 59.74
C SER A 203 -20.05 6.60 58.45
N SER A 204 -19.36 6.45 57.32
CA SER A 204 -19.97 6.11 56.01
C SER A 204 -19.07 5.21 55.14
N THR A 205 -18.18 4.43 55.76
CA THR A 205 -17.17 3.65 55.01
C THR A 205 -17.63 2.25 54.61
N THR A 206 -18.86 1.84 54.96
CA THR A 206 -19.40 0.50 54.62
C THR A 206 -20.31 0.47 53.39
N VAL A 207 -20.78 1.63 52.88
CA VAL A 207 -21.68 1.68 51.71
C VAL A 207 -20.90 1.70 50.39
N THR A 208 -19.69 2.24 50.36
CA THR A 208 -18.87 2.34 49.13
C THR A 208 -18.32 0.99 48.63
N ILE A 209 -18.16 0.00 49.51
CA ILE A 209 -17.66 -1.33 49.11
C ILE A 209 -18.75 -2.10 48.32
N ALA A 210 -20.02 -2.00 48.74
CA ALA A 210 -21.11 -2.72 48.07
C ALA A 210 -21.39 -2.18 46.65
N GLU A 211 -21.31 -0.86 46.44
CA GLU A 211 -21.45 -0.26 45.11
C GLU A 211 -20.28 -0.61 44.18
N SER A 212 -19.05 -0.67 44.69
CA SER A 212 -17.88 -1.08 43.89
C SER A 212 -17.97 -2.54 43.42
N VAL A 213 -18.53 -3.43 44.24
CA VAL A 213 -18.75 -4.85 43.88
C VAL A 213 -19.89 -5.01 42.88
N GLN A 214 -20.96 -4.22 42.99
CA GLN A 214 -22.05 -4.21 42.00
C GLN A 214 -21.61 -3.62 40.65
N GLN A 215 -20.78 -2.58 40.65
CA GLN A 215 -20.20 -2.04 39.41
C GLN A 215 -19.29 -3.06 38.73
N GLN A 216 -18.46 -3.82 39.48
CA GLN A 216 -17.68 -4.92 38.90
C GLN A 216 -18.55 -6.05 38.33
N GLN A 217 -19.69 -6.38 38.97
CA GLN A 217 -20.64 -7.35 38.43
C GLN A 217 -21.44 -6.83 37.21
N GLN A 218 -21.77 -5.53 37.16
CA GLN A 218 -22.37 -4.91 35.98
C GLN A 218 -21.38 -4.84 34.81
N GLN A 219 -20.11 -4.54 35.08
CA GLN A 219 -19.05 -4.60 34.07
C GLN A 219 -18.87 -6.03 33.53
N TYR A 220 -19.15 -7.05 34.35
CA TYR A 220 -19.22 -8.45 33.89
C TYR A 220 -20.44 -8.75 33.00
N ARG A 221 -21.59 -8.10 33.22
CA ARG A 221 -22.76 -8.21 32.32
C ARG A 221 -22.56 -7.43 31.02
N ILE A 222 -21.93 -6.26 31.07
CA ILE A 222 -21.68 -5.42 29.90
C ILE A 222 -20.69 -6.10 28.94
N GLY A 223 -19.66 -6.80 29.45
CA GLY A 223 -18.79 -7.63 28.60
C GLY A 223 -19.45 -8.88 28.01
N ARG A 224 -20.65 -9.27 28.49
CA ARG A 224 -21.42 -10.42 27.98
C ARG A 224 -22.51 -10.04 26.99
N MET A 225 -22.78 -8.73 26.82
CA MET A 225 -23.77 -8.19 25.88
C MET A 225 -23.12 -7.49 24.68
N GLU A 226 -21.92 -7.89 24.27
CA GLU A 226 -21.63 -7.81 22.84
C GLU A 226 -22.66 -8.68 22.13
N SER A 227 -23.50 -8.07 21.30
CA SER A 227 -24.55 -8.81 20.59
C SER A 227 -23.91 -9.96 19.83
N SER A 228 -24.57 -11.13 19.80
CA SER A 228 -24.10 -12.28 19.02
C SER A 228 -23.82 -11.92 17.56
N PHE A 229 -24.53 -10.92 17.05
CA PHE A 229 -24.31 -10.30 15.75
C PHE A 229 -22.95 -9.59 15.65
N GLU A 230 -22.58 -8.79 16.64
CA GLU A 230 -21.28 -8.12 16.70
C GLU A 230 -20.12 -9.13 16.79
N ARG A 231 -20.30 -10.23 17.53
CA ARG A 231 -19.31 -11.32 17.57
C ARG A 231 -19.20 -12.05 16.23
N PHE A 232 -20.32 -12.34 15.59
CA PHE A 232 -20.36 -13.00 14.29
C PHE A 232 -19.74 -12.12 13.17
N GLU A 233 -20.07 -10.84 13.19
CA GLU A 233 -19.52 -9.86 12.27
C GLU A 233 -18.03 -9.69 12.51
N LYS A 234 -17.58 -9.58 13.77
CA LYS A 234 -16.15 -9.57 14.13
C LYS A 234 -15.44 -10.84 13.67
N GLU A 235 -16.01 -12.03 13.84
CA GLU A 235 -15.37 -13.29 13.40
C GLU A 235 -15.24 -13.39 11.88
N LYS A 236 -16.30 -13.10 11.12
CA LYS A 236 -16.24 -13.13 9.65
C LYS A 236 -15.34 -12.05 9.09
N LEU A 237 -15.48 -10.82 9.59
CA LEU A 237 -14.67 -9.67 9.20
C LEU A 237 -13.19 -9.92 9.50
N LEU A 238 -12.86 -10.50 10.65
CA LEU A 238 -11.49 -10.82 11.03
C LEU A 238 -10.92 -11.97 10.18
N LYS A 239 -11.73 -12.95 9.77
CA LYS A 239 -11.33 -13.94 8.75
C LYS A 239 -11.01 -13.27 7.42
N TRP A 240 -11.83 -12.30 6.98
CA TRP A 240 -11.55 -11.52 5.77
C TRP A 240 -10.29 -10.67 5.91
N TYR A 241 -10.07 -10.00 7.04
CA TYR A 241 -8.82 -9.26 7.28
C TYR A 241 -7.61 -10.18 7.32
N LYS A 242 -7.68 -11.34 7.99
CA LYS A 242 -6.62 -12.36 7.98
C LYS A 242 -6.33 -12.83 6.55
N LEU A 243 -7.35 -12.98 5.72
CA LEU A 243 -7.19 -13.31 4.30
C LEU A 243 -6.50 -12.16 3.55
N LEU A 244 -6.97 -10.91 3.68
CA LEU A 244 -6.42 -9.74 2.99
C LEU A 244 -4.96 -9.45 3.37
N ILE A 245 -4.58 -9.71 4.63
CA ILE A 245 -3.23 -9.51 5.16
C ILE A 245 -2.33 -10.73 4.88
N SER A 246 -2.91 -11.88 4.52
CA SER A 246 -2.15 -13.09 4.23
C SER A 246 -1.17 -12.87 3.09
N SER A 247 0.09 -13.26 3.28
CA SER A 247 1.12 -13.20 2.23
C SER A 247 0.70 -13.93 0.96
N LYS A 248 -0.10 -15.00 1.07
CA LYS A 248 -0.63 -15.73 -0.09
C LYS A 248 -1.57 -14.87 -0.92
N PHE A 249 -2.49 -14.15 -0.27
CA PHE A 249 -3.43 -13.26 -0.94
C PHE A 249 -2.71 -12.07 -1.58
N VAL A 250 -1.74 -11.50 -0.86
CA VAL A 250 -0.92 -10.39 -1.37
C VAL A 250 -0.13 -10.84 -2.60
N ILE A 251 0.56 -11.98 -2.57
CA ILE A 251 1.28 -12.49 -3.75
C ILE A 251 0.29 -12.73 -4.90
N LEU A 252 -0.86 -13.37 -4.62
CA LEU A 252 -1.88 -13.63 -5.63
C LEU A 252 -2.43 -12.34 -6.26
N SER A 253 -2.68 -11.31 -5.47
CA SER A 253 -3.17 -10.02 -5.98
C SER A 253 -2.12 -9.32 -6.84
N TYR A 254 -0.85 -9.32 -6.43
CA TYR A 254 0.25 -8.81 -7.25
C TYR A 254 0.39 -9.59 -8.56
N CYS A 255 0.33 -10.92 -8.52
CA CYS A 255 0.34 -11.75 -9.73
C CYS A 255 -0.88 -11.45 -10.63
N ALA A 256 -2.06 -11.26 -10.07
CA ALA A 256 -3.27 -10.93 -10.83
C ALA A 256 -3.14 -9.55 -11.50
N VAL A 257 -2.65 -8.53 -10.79
CA VAL A 257 -2.39 -7.20 -11.34
C VAL A 257 -1.31 -7.25 -12.42
N LEU A 258 -0.25 -8.04 -12.22
CA LEU A 258 0.80 -8.24 -13.22
C LEU A 258 0.25 -8.90 -14.48
N ILE A 259 -0.49 -10.01 -14.35
CA ILE A 259 -1.13 -10.70 -15.48
C ILE A 259 -2.09 -9.77 -16.22
N LEU A 260 -2.90 -9.00 -15.50
CA LEU A 260 -3.82 -8.03 -16.10
C LEU A 260 -3.05 -6.98 -16.91
N HIS A 261 -2.00 -6.37 -16.34
CA HIS A 261 -1.17 -5.40 -17.05
C HIS A 261 -0.48 -6.04 -18.26
N SER A 262 0.19 -7.18 -18.08
CA SER A 262 0.84 -7.90 -19.17
C SER A 262 -0.13 -8.25 -20.29
N THR A 263 -1.38 -8.60 -19.97
CA THR A 263 -2.43 -8.89 -20.96
C THR A 263 -2.86 -7.62 -21.70
N ILE A 264 -3.04 -6.49 -21.02
CA ILE A 264 -3.34 -5.20 -21.66
C ILE A 264 -2.20 -4.82 -22.62
N PHE A 265 -0.95 -4.90 -22.18
CA PHE A 265 0.21 -4.62 -23.02
C PHE A 265 0.33 -5.59 -24.20
N LEU A 266 0.05 -6.88 -23.99
CA LEU A 266 0.06 -7.88 -25.05
C LEU A 266 -1.03 -7.61 -26.09
N ILE A 267 -2.26 -7.29 -25.66
CA ILE A 267 -3.36 -6.93 -26.57
C ILE A 267 -3.00 -5.68 -27.37
N CYS A 268 -2.53 -4.62 -26.70
CA CYS A 268 -2.07 -3.40 -27.37
C CYS A 268 -0.96 -3.71 -28.38
N GLY A 269 0.02 -4.53 -28.00
CA GLY A 269 1.13 -4.93 -28.89
C GLY A 269 0.68 -5.77 -30.08
N ILE A 270 -0.27 -6.69 -29.90
CA ILE A 270 -0.83 -7.51 -30.99
C ILE A 270 -1.61 -6.63 -31.98
N VAL A 271 -2.48 -5.74 -31.47
CA VAL A 271 -3.25 -4.80 -32.31
C VAL A 271 -2.31 -3.90 -33.10
N ASP A 272 -1.25 -3.41 -32.47
CA ASP A 272 -0.23 -2.59 -33.11
C ASP A 272 0.54 -3.36 -34.20
N TYR A 273 0.96 -4.59 -33.91
CA TYR A 273 1.63 -5.46 -34.87
C TYR A 273 0.78 -5.69 -36.14
N PHE A 274 -0.50 -6.03 -35.98
CA PHE A 274 -1.38 -6.25 -37.13
C PHE A 274 -1.68 -4.97 -37.91
N ASN A 275 -1.78 -3.82 -37.24
CA ASN A 275 -1.93 -2.54 -37.93
C ASN A 275 -0.69 -2.18 -38.76
N TRP A 276 0.51 -2.50 -38.26
CA TRP A 276 1.74 -2.31 -39.03
C TRP A 276 1.87 -3.27 -40.19
N GLN A 277 1.54 -4.54 -39.99
CA GLN A 277 1.53 -5.50 -41.09
C GLN A 277 0.59 -5.03 -42.21
N TYR A 278 -0.61 -4.56 -41.84
CA TYR A 278 -1.56 -3.99 -42.80
C TYR A 278 -0.98 -2.79 -43.57
N TYR A 279 -0.21 -1.93 -42.89
CA TYR A 279 0.45 -0.76 -43.51
C TYR A 279 1.51 -1.18 -44.53
N LEU A 280 2.30 -2.22 -44.24
CA LEU A 280 3.26 -2.77 -45.19
C LEU A 280 2.59 -3.30 -46.45
N ASP A 281 1.39 -3.88 -46.31
CA ASP A 281 0.64 -4.45 -47.44
C ASP A 281 -0.06 -3.39 -48.30
N HIS A 282 -0.28 -2.16 -47.79
CA HIS A 282 -1.04 -1.10 -48.47
C HIS A 282 -0.33 0.28 -48.41
N PRO A 283 0.86 0.44 -49.02
CA PRO A 283 1.66 1.66 -48.89
C PRO A 283 1.01 2.91 -49.51
N ASP A 284 0.11 2.74 -50.48
CA ASP A 284 -0.50 3.84 -51.23
C ASP A 284 -1.78 4.41 -50.59
N GLU A 285 -2.36 3.70 -49.60
CA GLU A 285 -3.58 4.17 -48.94
C GLU A 285 -3.21 5.24 -47.90
N LYS A 286 -3.29 6.52 -48.30
CA LYS A 286 -3.05 7.70 -47.47
C LYS A 286 -4.13 7.85 -46.38
N ARG A 287 -4.21 6.89 -45.46
CA ARG A 287 -5.12 6.96 -44.32
C ARG A 287 -4.56 7.88 -43.24
N SER A 288 -5.43 8.75 -42.74
CA SER A 288 -5.22 9.43 -41.47
C SER A 288 -5.06 8.35 -40.41
N SER A 289 -3.84 8.25 -39.90
CA SER A 289 -3.41 7.20 -39.01
C SER A 289 -4.11 7.33 -37.64
N ILE A 290 -5.34 6.81 -37.54
CA ILE A 290 -5.97 6.39 -36.27
C ILE A 290 -5.33 5.06 -35.85
N LEU A 291 -4.01 4.95 -36.00
CA LEU A 291 -3.24 3.91 -35.37
C LEU A 291 -3.06 4.39 -33.94
N PHE A 292 -3.54 3.59 -33.00
CA PHE A 292 -3.39 3.83 -31.56
C PHE A 292 -1.92 4.01 -31.15
N VAL A 293 -0.98 3.64 -32.03
CA VAL A 293 0.46 3.56 -31.79
C VAL A 293 1.23 3.88 -33.09
N VAL A 294 0.96 4.99 -33.79
CA VAL A 294 1.92 5.46 -34.82
C VAL A 294 3.21 5.86 -34.12
N ASN A 295 4.34 5.26 -34.50
CA ASN A 295 5.70 5.50 -33.98
C ASN A 295 5.96 5.05 -32.53
N SER A 296 5.06 4.31 -31.91
CA SER A 296 5.23 3.83 -30.53
C SER A 296 5.21 2.32 -30.44
N PHE A 297 5.68 1.58 -31.46
CA PHE A 297 5.83 0.14 -31.29
C PHE A 297 6.59 -0.08 -29.99
N LEU A 298 6.06 -0.97 -29.15
CA LEU A 298 6.72 -1.36 -27.91
C LEU A 298 8.18 -1.81 -28.18
N PHE A 299 8.42 -2.23 -29.44
CA PHE A 299 9.70 -2.63 -30.03
C PHE A 299 10.11 -1.78 -31.25
N SER A 300 9.63 -0.53 -31.36
CA SER A 300 9.90 0.31 -32.55
C SER A 300 11.36 0.64 -32.55
N PRO A 301 12.07 0.36 -33.65
CA PRO A 301 13.35 0.99 -33.89
C PRO A 301 13.13 2.50 -33.93
N SER A 302 12.10 2.99 -34.66
CA SER A 302 11.83 4.38 -35.01
C SER A 302 10.87 5.12 -34.06
N GLY A 303 11.38 6.05 -33.23
CA GLY A 303 10.60 7.11 -32.58
C GLY A 303 10.91 7.38 -31.10
N CYS A 304 11.53 8.52 -30.79
CA CYS A 304 11.43 9.22 -29.50
C CYS A 304 10.25 10.18 -29.65
N GLY A 305 9.12 9.83 -29.06
CA GLY A 305 7.94 10.68 -29.08
C GLY A 305 6.88 10.05 -28.21
N ASN A 306 6.38 10.83 -27.26
CA ASN A 306 5.20 10.47 -26.48
C ASN A 306 3.99 10.55 -27.43
N SER A 307 3.68 9.44 -28.11
CA SER A 307 2.54 9.43 -29.02
C SER A 307 1.27 9.78 -28.24
N THR A 308 0.29 10.39 -28.91
CA THR A 308 -1.04 10.64 -28.31
C THR A 308 -1.66 9.36 -27.76
N GLY A 309 -1.29 8.20 -28.30
CA GLY A 309 -1.64 6.88 -27.78
C GLY A 309 -1.11 6.61 -26.38
N ASN A 310 0.18 6.89 -26.12
CA ASN A 310 0.77 6.75 -24.78
C ASN A 310 0.08 7.67 -23.77
N LEU A 311 -0.23 8.91 -24.17
CA LEU A 311 -1.02 9.83 -23.35
C LEU A 311 -2.41 9.26 -23.07
N LEU A 312 -3.08 8.66 -24.07
CA LEU A 312 -4.42 8.10 -23.90
C LEU A 312 -4.43 6.84 -23.03
N VAL A 313 -3.43 5.95 -23.18
CA VAL A 313 -3.20 4.82 -22.27
C VAL A 313 -2.98 5.33 -20.86
N PHE A 314 -2.13 6.35 -20.69
CA PHE A 314 -1.90 6.95 -19.39
C PHE A 314 -3.19 7.53 -18.79
N VAL A 315 -3.94 8.34 -19.55
CA VAL A 315 -5.24 8.88 -19.16
C VAL A 315 -6.23 7.78 -18.78
N SER A 316 -6.28 6.68 -19.52
CA SER A 316 -7.13 5.54 -19.19
C SER A 316 -6.77 4.91 -17.84
N ASN A 317 -5.47 4.79 -17.53
CA ASN A 317 -5.02 4.32 -16.22
C ASN A 317 -5.45 5.28 -15.10
N ILE A 318 -5.39 6.60 -15.32
CA ILE A 318 -5.89 7.60 -14.36
C ILE A 318 -7.38 7.42 -14.11
N VAL A 319 -8.17 7.25 -15.18
CA VAL A 319 -9.63 7.10 -15.05
C VAL A 319 -9.98 5.85 -14.25
N VAL A 320 -9.18 4.78 -14.38
CA VAL A 320 -9.39 3.54 -13.62
C VAL A 320 -8.89 3.65 -12.17
N TYR A 321 -7.64 4.11 -11.96
CA TYR A 321 -7.02 4.11 -10.63
C TYR A 321 -7.30 5.37 -9.81
N GLY A 322 -7.51 6.52 -10.44
CA GLY A 322 -7.76 7.81 -9.80
C GLY A 322 -8.96 7.79 -8.85
N PRO A 323 -10.14 7.28 -9.25
CA PRO A 323 -11.29 7.15 -8.35
C PRO A 323 -10.97 6.27 -7.13
N SER A 324 -10.24 5.16 -7.33
CA SER A 324 -9.84 4.29 -6.22
C SER A 324 -8.93 5.01 -5.22
N ALA A 325 -7.97 5.81 -5.70
CA ALA A 325 -7.11 6.62 -4.85
C ALA A 325 -7.92 7.65 -4.04
N VAL A 326 -8.86 8.36 -4.68
CA VAL A 326 -9.74 9.32 -3.99
C VAL A 326 -10.58 8.62 -2.92
N ILE A 327 -11.15 7.44 -3.22
CA ILE A 327 -11.90 6.64 -2.24
C ILE A 327 -11.00 6.27 -1.05
N PHE A 328 -9.76 5.84 -1.29
CA PHE A 328 -8.83 5.50 -0.21
C PHE A 328 -8.42 6.72 0.63
N ILE A 329 -8.24 7.88 0.02
CA ILE A 329 -7.97 9.14 0.77
C ILE A 329 -9.17 9.49 1.64
N ILE A 330 -10.37 9.52 1.07
CA ILE A 330 -11.60 9.83 1.82
C ILE A 330 -11.79 8.82 2.95
N TRP A 331 -11.64 7.53 2.68
CA TRP A 331 -11.73 6.47 3.68
C TRP A 331 -10.69 6.64 4.80
N SER A 332 -9.45 6.96 4.43
CA SER A 332 -8.35 7.23 5.35
C SER A 332 -8.65 8.44 6.26
N LEU A 333 -9.24 9.51 5.71
CA LEU A 333 -9.62 10.70 6.47
C LEU A 333 -10.87 10.50 7.34
N LEU A 334 -11.85 9.72 6.86
CA LEU A 334 -13.12 9.47 7.57
C LEU A 334 -12.97 8.47 8.72
N THR A 335 -12.00 7.55 8.66
CA THR A 335 -11.74 6.63 9.76
C THR A 335 -11.18 7.41 10.95
N ARG A 336 -12.03 7.75 11.94
CA ARG A 336 -11.66 8.59 13.11
C ARG A 336 -10.70 7.96 14.13
N LYS A 337 -10.24 6.73 13.93
CA LYS A 337 -9.33 6.07 14.89
C LYS A 337 -8.01 6.85 14.99
N LYS A 338 -7.33 6.90 16.13
CA LYS A 338 -6.01 7.55 16.19
C LYS A 338 -5.02 6.74 15.36
N ASP A 339 -4.39 7.36 14.37
CA ASP A 339 -3.40 6.71 13.52
C ASP A 339 -2.02 6.74 14.18
N ILE A 340 -1.73 5.70 14.97
CA ILE A 340 -0.51 5.60 15.76
C ILE A 340 0.71 5.37 14.86
N TRP A 341 0.54 4.63 13.77
CA TRP A 341 1.60 4.26 12.84
C TRP A 341 1.78 5.26 11.68
N ARG A 342 1.02 6.36 11.68
CA ARG A 342 1.05 7.40 10.63
C ARG A 342 0.78 6.86 9.22
N VAL A 343 0.08 5.74 9.10
CA VAL A 343 -0.26 5.11 7.80
C VAL A 343 -1.11 6.06 6.94
N ARG A 344 -1.96 6.88 7.56
CA ARG A 344 -2.76 7.90 6.86
C ARG A 344 -1.89 8.95 6.21
N LEU A 345 -0.87 9.39 6.94
CA LEU A 345 0.08 10.38 6.41
C LEU A 345 0.78 9.79 5.18
N GLU A 346 1.18 8.52 5.21
CA GLU A 346 1.75 7.86 4.04
C GLU A 346 0.77 7.83 2.86
N VAL A 347 -0.47 7.39 3.07
CA VAL A 347 -1.50 7.34 2.01
C VAL A 347 -1.74 8.72 1.41
N VAL A 348 -1.80 9.76 2.24
CA VAL A 348 -1.96 11.15 1.78
C VAL A 348 -0.72 11.61 0.99
N LEU A 349 0.49 11.34 1.48
CA LEU A 349 1.73 11.72 0.79
C LEU A 349 1.86 11.03 -0.57
N ILE A 350 1.59 9.72 -0.64
CA ILE A 350 1.60 8.94 -1.88
C ILE A 350 0.56 9.51 -2.86
N SER A 351 -0.64 9.79 -2.38
CA SER A 351 -1.71 10.31 -3.23
C SER A 351 -1.41 11.71 -3.77
N VAL A 352 -0.91 12.61 -2.92
CA VAL A 352 -0.50 13.96 -3.32
C VAL A 352 0.66 13.89 -4.33
N ASN A 353 1.64 13.01 -4.11
CA ASN A 353 2.74 12.77 -5.03
C ASN A 353 2.23 12.31 -6.41
N TRP A 354 1.30 11.35 -6.45
CA TRP A 354 0.74 10.87 -7.71
C TRP A 354 -0.10 11.94 -8.43
N VAL A 355 -0.91 12.71 -7.72
CA VAL A 355 -1.65 13.85 -8.32
C VAL A 355 -0.70 14.90 -8.88
N PHE A 356 0.37 15.22 -8.14
CA PHE A 356 1.39 16.16 -8.61
C PHE A 356 2.08 15.63 -9.87
N ALA A 357 2.58 14.39 -9.83
CA ALA A 357 3.22 13.75 -10.98
C ALA A 357 2.29 13.69 -12.20
N LEU A 358 0.99 13.49 -11.96
CA LEU A 358 -0.04 13.51 -12.99
C LEU A 358 -0.15 14.85 -13.70
N ILE A 359 -0.29 15.92 -12.92
CA ILE A 359 -0.45 17.28 -13.43
C ILE A 359 0.83 17.68 -14.16
N THR A 360 1.99 17.38 -13.57
CA THR A 360 3.29 17.67 -14.16
C THR A 360 3.48 16.90 -15.46
N TYR A 361 3.07 15.64 -15.57
CA TYR A 361 3.18 14.86 -16.81
C TYR A 361 2.15 15.29 -17.87
N ALA A 362 0.90 15.51 -17.48
CA ALA A 362 -0.21 15.75 -18.41
C ALA A 362 -0.15 17.16 -19.02
N LEU A 363 0.07 18.22 -18.23
CA LEU A 363 -0.01 19.60 -18.73
C LEU A 363 0.95 19.87 -19.91
N PRO A 364 2.23 19.48 -19.83
CA PRO A 364 3.18 19.72 -20.92
C PRO A 364 2.96 18.79 -22.11
N SER A 365 2.39 17.59 -21.90
CA SER A 365 2.03 16.66 -22.98
C SER A 365 0.96 17.24 -23.92
N PHE A 366 0.17 18.24 -23.49
CA PHE A 366 -0.78 18.95 -24.36
C PHE A 366 -0.09 19.95 -25.31
N ILE A 367 1.15 20.34 -25.04
CA ILE A 367 1.89 21.30 -25.85
C ILE A 367 2.96 20.54 -26.63
N GLN A 368 2.63 20.15 -27.87
CA GLN A 368 3.48 19.30 -28.73
C GLN A 368 4.93 19.78 -28.82
N ILE A 369 5.17 21.09 -28.90
CA ILE A 369 6.52 21.67 -28.98
C ILE A 369 7.31 21.38 -27.69
N ILE A 370 6.67 21.50 -26.54
CA ILE A 370 7.30 21.24 -25.24
C ILE A 370 7.52 19.74 -25.09
N ASP A 371 6.54 18.90 -25.44
CA ASP A 371 6.68 17.44 -25.40
C ASP A 371 7.89 16.97 -26.22
N ILE A 372 8.00 17.41 -27.48
CA ILE A 372 9.11 17.03 -28.37
C ILE A 372 10.46 17.54 -27.84
N LEU A 373 10.55 18.81 -27.42
CA LEU A 373 11.80 19.38 -26.93
C LEU A 373 12.22 18.75 -25.61
N VAL A 374 11.30 18.62 -24.67
CA VAL A 374 11.63 18.10 -23.35
C VAL A 374 11.96 16.62 -23.44
N ASP A 375 11.16 15.79 -24.12
CA ASP A 375 11.45 14.36 -24.25
C ASP A 375 12.82 14.09 -24.88
N TYR A 376 13.24 14.95 -25.81
CA TYR A 376 14.57 14.88 -26.43
C TYR A 376 15.73 15.15 -25.44
N TYR A 377 15.58 16.08 -24.50
CA TYR A 377 16.62 16.40 -23.51
C TYR A 377 16.49 15.61 -22.19
N VAL A 378 15.27 15.29 -21.81
CA VAL A 378 14.82 14.72 -20.53
C VAL A 378 13.65 13.78 -20.85
N PRO A 379 13.86 12.45 -20.85
CA PRO A 379 12.81 11.51 -21.22
C PRO A 379 11.58 11.77 -20.37
N TRP A 380 10.45 12.16 -20.96
CA TRP A 380 9.36 12.77 -20.21
C TRP A 380 8.73 11.81 -19.20
N ILE A 381 8.74 10.52 -19.54
CA ILE A 381 8.35 9.41 -18.67
C ILE A 381 9.15 9.35 -17.35
N SER A 382 10.33 9.98 -17.29
CA SER A 382 11.16 10.10 -16.10
C SER A 382 10.43 10.71 -14.91
N PHE A 383 9.49 11.63 -15.14
CA PHE A 383 8.69 12.22 -14.06
C PHE A 383 7.81 11.19 -13.35
N ILE A 384 7.28 10.21 -14.09
CA ILE A 384 6.54 9.09 -13.50
C ILE A 384 7.47 8.21 -12.67
N PHE A 385 8.70 7.97 -13.12
CA PHE A 385 9.67 7.20 -12.35
C PHE A 385 10.13 7.93 -11.09
N ILE A 386 10.28 9.25 -11.13
CA ILE A 386 10.53 10.06 -9.92
C ILE A 386 9.36 9.88 -8.93
N ALA A 387 8.12 9.90 -9.41
CA ALA A 387 6.95 9.63 -8.58
C ALA A 387 7.01 8.23 -7.95
N CYS A 388 7.39 7.20 -8.71
CA CYS A 388 7.59 5.85 -8.20
C CYS A 388 8.72 5.76 -7.16
N ILE A 389 9.81 6.50 -7.34
CA ILE A 389 10.92 6.58 -6.37
C ILE A 389 10.43 7.21 -5.07
N ILE A 390 9.66 8.31 -5.14
CA ILE A 390 9.05 8.95 -3.98
C ILE A 390 8.07 7.99 -3.28
N ASP A 391 7.25 7.27 -4.04
CA ASP A 391 6.33 6.26 -3.52
C ASP A 391 7.09 5.14 -2.78
N CYS A 392 8.15 4.60 -3.39
CA CYS A 392 9.03 3.61 -2.75
C CYS A 392 9.66 4.17 -1.47
N PHE A 393 10.12 5.42 -1.48
CA PHE A 393 10.67 6.07 -0.30
C PHE A 393 9.63 6.19 0.82
N VAL A 394 8.42 6.67 0.51
CA VAL A 394 7.35 6.83 1.49
C VAL A 394 6.87 5.49 2.02
N ALA A 395 6.66 4.49 1.15
CA ALA A 395 6.11 3.20 1.54
C ALA A 395 7.14 2.24 2.16
N CYS A 396 8.42 2.34 1.80
CA CYS A 396 9.45 1.39 2.26
C CYS A 396 10.45 2.04 3.22
N THR A 397 10.98 3.21 2.89
CA THR A 397 12.04 3.85 3.66
C THR A 397 11.52 4.54 4.92
N LEU A 398 10.41 5.28 4.83
CA LEU A 398 9.86 5.99 6.00
C LEU A 398 9.50 5.04 7.17
N PRO A 399 8.78 3.92 6.96
CA PRO A 399 8.47 3.00 8.05
C PRO A 399 9.72 2.39 8.68
N VAL A 400 10.70 2.03 7.84
CA VAL A 400 11.94 1.39 8.27
C VAL A 400 12.86 2.34 9.04
N PHE A 401 12.94 3.64 8.72
CA PHE A 401 13.88 4.52 9.42
C PHE A 401 13.23 5.44 10.44
N PHE A 402 12.03 5.94 10.15
CA PHE A 402 11.41 7.01 10.94
C PHE A 402 10.35 6.47 11.89
N TYR A 403 9.54 5.50 11.47
CA TYR A 403 8.39 5.08 12.30
C TYR A 403 8.79 4.09 13.38
N GLN A 404 9.66 3.12 13.07
CA GLN A 404 10.19 2.23 14.11
C GLN A 404 11.51 2.79 14.66
N LYS A 405 11.55 4.09 14.97
CA LYS A 405 12.71 4.70 15.62
C LYS A 405 12.86 4.07 17.00
N ILE A 406 13.74 3.08 17.11
CA ILE A 406 14.13 2.51 18.40
C ILE A 406 14.92 3.62 19.09
N THR A 407 14.31 4.28 20.08
CA THR A 407 14.98 5.34 20.85
C THR A 407 16.28 4.76 21.41
N PRO A 408 17.46 5.20 20.95
CA PRO A 408 18.73 4.52 21.24
C PRO A 408 19.12 4.59 22.72
N SER A 409 18.62 5.59 23.46
CA SER A 409 18.84 5.72 24.90
C SER A 409 18.26 4.55 25.70
N SER A 410 17.13 3.98 25.27
CA SER A 410 16.50 2.90 26.04
C SER A 410 17.20 1.55 25.88
N LEU A 411 18.08 1.34 24.89
CA LEU A 411 18.66 0.00 24.67
C LEU A 411 19.88 -0.30 25.55
N HIS A 412 20.71 0.72 25.86
CA HIS A 412 21.84 0.53 26.78
C HIS A 412 21.37 0.51 28.24
N GLU A 413 20.37 1.33 28.59
CA GLU A 413 19.65 1.22 29.88
C GLU A 413 18.78 -0.05 29.98
N ARG A 414 18.14 -0.52 28.90
CA ARG A 414 17.32 -1.76 28.91
C ARG A 414 18.11 -3.00 29.30
N LYS A 415 19.39 -3.09 28.96
CA LYS A 415 20.19 -4.27 29.36
C LYS A 415 20.48 -4.27 30.86
N ILE A 416 20.56 -3.10 31.49
CA ILE A 416 20.83 -2.95 32.92
C ILE A 416 19.52 -3.08 33.73
N ASN A 417 18.39 -2.60 33.19
CA ASN A 417 17.10 -2.53 33.90
C ASN A 417 15.96 -3.37 33.29
N LYS A 418 16.28 -4.50 32.63
CA LYS A 418 15.25 -5.42 32.07
C LYS A 418 14.22 -5.89 33.11
N GLN A 419 14.63 -5.95 34.38
CA GLN A 419 13.77 -6.34 35.49
C GLN A 419 12.87 -5.19 35.98
N GLU A 420 13.31 -3.94 35.81
CA GLU A 420 12.56 -2.74 36.23
C GLU A 420 11.43 -2.41 35.23
N TYR A 421 11.70 -2.50 33.92
CA TYR A 421 10.67 -2.29 32.88
C TYR A 421 9.49 -3.27 32.98
N GLY A 422 9.77 -4.53 33.34
CA GLY A 422 8.72 -5.51 33.58
C GLY A 422 7.80 -5.09 34.73
N ASN A 423 8.34 -4.41 35.74
CA ASN A 423 7.53 -3.88 36.83
C ASN A 423 6.69 -2.68 36.37
N ASP A 424 7.19 -1.83 35.48
CA ASP A 424 6.47 -0.62 35.07
C ASP A 424 5.25 -0.91 34.20
N ILE A 425 5.37 -1.83 33.24
CA ILE A 425 4.20 -2.28 32.49
C ILE A 425 3.20 -2.96 33.43
N GLN A 426 3.66 -3.75 34.40
CA GLN A 426 2.78 -4.37 35.40
C GLN A 426 2.11 -3.33 36.31
N LYS A 427 2.80 -2.26 36.74
CA LYS A 427 2.19 -1.15 37.47
C LYS A 427 1.07 -0.51 36.65
N CYS A 428 1.34 -0.24 35.37
CA CYS A 428 0.35 0.32 34.44
C CYS A 428 -0.85 -0.61 34.25
N LEU A 429 -0.62 -1.91 34.09
CA LEU A 429 -1.68 -2.91 33.90
C LEU A 429 -2.46 -3.22 35.18
N ARG A 430 -1.86 -3.10 36.37
CA ARG A 430 -2.56 -3.32 37.65
C ARG A 430 -3.44 -2.14 38.04
N ASP A 431 -3.07 -0.93 37.65
CA ASP A 431 -3.91 0.24 37.88
C ASP A 431 -5.12 0.24 36.91
N PRO A 432 -6.37 0.27 37.39
CA PRO A 432 -7.55 0.14 36.53
C PRO A 432 -7.75 1.33 35.59
N LYS A 433 -7.37 2.54 36.01
CA LYS A 433 -7.47 3.77 35.19
C LYS A 433 -6.47 3.65 34.04
N TRP A 434 -5.21 3.38 34.34
CA TRP A 434 -4.16 3.28 33.33
C TRP A 434 -4.30 2.06 32.42
N ASN A 435 -4.72 0.92 32.95
CA ASN A 435 -5.06 -0.26 32.15
C ASN A 435 -6.14 0.06 31.12
N SER A 436 -7.23 0.72 31.53
CA SER A 436 -8.31 1.09 30.60
C SER A 436 -7.83 2.03 29.50
N LEU A 437 -6.96 2.99 29.82
CA LEU A 437 -6.40 3.94 28.86
C LEU A 437 -5.41 3.24 27.92
N PHE A 438 -4.58 2.33 28.45
CA PHE A 438 -3.65 1.53 27.66
C PHE A 438 -4.38 0.53 26.75
N LEU A 439 -5.50 -0.02 27.21
CA LEU A 439 -6.37 -0.85 26.39
C LEU A 439 -6.99 -0.04 25.23
N GLN A 440 -7.47 1.17 25.49
CA GLN A 440 -7.96 2.05 24.42
C GLN A 440 -6.86 2.42 23.42
N PHE A 441 -5.65 2.64 23.91
CA PHE A 441 -4.47 2.89 23.08
C PHE A 441 -4.16 1.69 22.19
N THR A 442 -4.04 0.48 22.75
CA THR A 442 -3.75 -0.75 22.00
C THR A 442 -4.87 -1.15 21.04
N GLN A 443 -6.14 -0.88 21.36
CA GLN A 443 -7.26 -1.00 20.43
C GLN A 443 -7.12 -0.05 19.23
N SER A 444 -6.62 1.16 19.47
CA SER A 444 -6.32 2.12 18.40
C SER A 444 -5.11 1.68 17.56
N SER A 445 -4.16 0.94 18.16
CA SER A 445 -3.03 0.30 17.48
C SER A 445 -3.38 -1.01 16.78
N PHE A 446 -4.64 -1.47 16.84
CA PHE A 446 -5.08 -2.78 16.35
C PHE A 446 -4.32 -3.97 16.96
N ALA A 447 -3.84 -3.84 18.21
CA ALA A 447 -3.16 -4.90 18.95
C ALA A 447 -3.68 -5.08 20.40
N PRO A 448 -5.01 -5.13 20.65
CA PRO A 448 -5.56 -5.23 22.01
C PRO A 448 -5.45 -6.62 22.63
N GLU A 449 -5.18 -7.65 21.83
CA GLU A 449 -5.26 -9.06 22.23
C GLU A 449 -4.38 -9.39 23.44
N ASN A 450 -3.16 -8.83 23.50
CA ASN A 450 -2.24 -9.07 24.60
C ASN A 450 -2.75 -8.47 25.93
N VAL A 451 -3.29 -7.23 25.90
CA VAL A 451 -3.86 -6.56 27.10
C VAL A 451 -5.11 -7.30 27.57
N MET A 452 -5.99 -7.66 26.63
CA MET A 452 -7.23 -8.37 26.95
C MET A 452 -6.96 -9.78 27.51
N CYS A 453 -5.99 -10.50 26.95
CA CYS A 453 -5.58 -11.80 27.47
C CYS A 453 -4.98 -11.66 28.88
N TRP A 454 -4.07 -10.71 29.09
CA TRP A 454 -3.48 -10.43 30.41
C TRP A 454 -4.56 -10.14 31.45
N ASN A 455 -5.53 -9.28 31.13
CA ASN A 455 -6.68 -8.97 32.01
C ASN A 455 -7.52 -10.22 32.33
N SER A 456 -7.72 -11.09 31.34
CA SER A 456 -8.45 -12.34 31.51
C SER A 456 -7.70 -13.32 32.43
N ILE A 457 -6.38 -13.37 32.34
CA ILE A 457 -5.52 -14.17 33.22
C ILE A 457 -5.55 -13.64 34.66
N GLN A 458 -5.46 -12.32 34.87
CA GLN A 458 -5.60 -11.75 36.23
C GLN A 458 -6.95 -12.10 36.85
N ARG A 459 -8.02 -12.04 36.04
CA ARG A 459 -9.35 -12.45 36.48
C ARG A 459 -9.40 -13.95 36.81
N PHE A 460 -8.76 -14.79 36.02
CA PHE A 460 -8.67 -16.22 36.32
C PHE A 460 -8.03 -16.49 37.68
N LYS A 461 -7.01 -15.71 38.05
CA LYS A 461 -6.34 -15.83 39.35
C LYS A 461 -7.27 -15.47 40.53
N THR A 462 -8.14 -14.47 40.38
CA THR A 462 -9.04 -14.01 41.47
C THR A 462 -10.33 -14.82 41.61
N VAL A 463 -10.77 -15.49 40.55
CA VAL A 463 -12.04 -16.23 40.51
C VAL A 463 -11.95 -17.58 41.26
N PRO A 464 -13.04 -18.04 41.95
CA PRO A 464 -13.07 -19.33 42.63
C PRO A 464 -12.86 -20.54 41.70
N GLU A 465 -12.31 -21.62 42.24
CA GLU A 465 -11.91 -22.83 41.49
C GLU A 465 -13.03 -23.43 40.63
N LYS A 466 -14.28 -23.42 41.12
CA LYS A 466 -15.46 -23.93 40.39
C LYS A 466 -15.64 -23.26 39.03
N THR A 467 -15.38 -21.96 38.95
CA THR A 467 -15.54 -21.12 37.76
C THR A 467 -14.26 -20.94 36.95
N ARG A 468 -13.11 -21.36 37.49
CA ARG A 468 -11.81 -21.28 36.79
C ARG A 468 -11.79 -22.13 35.53
N LYS A 469 -12.38 -23.33 35.55
CA LYS A 469 -12.44 -24.21 34.37
C LYS A 469 -13.14 -23.54 33.17
N ASP A 470 -14.29 -22.92 33.43
CA ASP A 470 -15.05 -22.23 32.39
C ASP A 470 -14.27 -21.03 31.83
N LEU A 471 -13.66 -20.22 32.72
CA LEU A 471 -12.88 -19.06 32.30
C LEU A 471 -11.61 -19.47 31.55
N LEU A 472 -10.95 -20.57 31.95
CA LEU A 472 -9.83 -21.13 31.20
C LEU A 472 -10.26 -21.50 29.79
N ARG A 473 -11.38 -22.21 29.61
CA ARG A 473 -11.90 -22.54 28.27
C ARG A 473 -12.11 -21.28 27.45
N VAL A 474 -12.71 -20.24 28.03
CA VAL A 474 -12.91 -18.95 27.34
C VAL A 474 -11.59 -18.30 26.93
N ILE A 475 -10.61 -18.22 27.84
CA ILE A 475 -9.27 -17.68 27.53
C ILE A 475 -8.65 -18.47 26.37
N ALA A 476 -8.76 -19.78 26.45
CA ALA A 476 -8.10 -20.69 25.55
C ALA A 476 -8.71 -20.60 24.13
N ASP A 477 -10.04 -20.60 24.01
CA ASP A 477 -10.75 -20.42 22.74
C ASP A 477 -10.63 -18.99 22.17
N THR A 478 -10.48 -17.97 23.01
CA THR A 478 -10.41 -16.57 22.56
C THR A 478 -9.00 -16.15 22.13
N TYR A 479 -7.95 -16.65 22.82
CA TYR A 479 -6.58 -16.14 22.69
C TYR A 479 -5.54 -17.20 22.29
N LEU A 480 -5.68 -18.46 22.71
CA LEU A 480 -4.58 -19.43 22.65
C LEU A 480 -4.73 -20.45 21.52
N ARG A 481 -5.96 -20.75 21.15
CA ARG A 481 -6.28 -21.72 20.10
C ARG A 481 -5.89 -21.19 18.71
N GLU A 482 -5.47 -22.10 17.84
CA GLU A 482 -5.22 -21.76 16.45
C GLU A 482 -6.47 -21.25 15.74
N GLY A 483 -6.35 -20.10 15.08
CA GLY A 483 -7.49 -19.45 14.44
C GLY A 483 -8.45 -18.75 15.40
N ALA A 484 -8.10 -18.65 16.69
CA ALA A 484 -8.86 -17.88 17.67
C ALA A 484 -9.06 -16.43 17.20
N PRO A 485 -10.18 -15.78 17.59
CA PRO A 485 -10.51 -14.43 17.13
C PRO A 485 -9.46 -13.40 17.55
N LEU A 486 -8.91 -13.53 18.75
CA LEU A 486 -7.83 -12.70 19.29
C LEU A 486 -6.58 -13.55 19.55
N GLU A 487 -6.28 -14.44 18.60
CA GLU A 487 -5.13 -15.34 18.67
C GLU A 487 -3.83 -14.56 18.98
N LEU A 488 -3.20 -14.91 20.08
CA LEU A 488 -1.91 -14.33 20.45
C LEU A 488 -0.82 -14.84 19.52
N ASN A 489 0.04 -13.94 19.11
CA ASN A 489 1.25 -14.30 18.39
C ASN A 489 2.28 -14.89 19.38
N VAL A 490 2.18 -16.18 19.66
CA VAL A 490 3.09 -16.90 20.56
C VAL A 490 3.58 -18.17 19.89
N ALA A 491 4.86 -18.47 20.04
CA ALA A 491 5.44 -19.68 19.50
C ALA A 491 4.73 -20.93 20.05
N ARG A 492 4.19 -21.77 19.16
CA ARG A 492 3.48 -23.02 19.53
C ARG A 492 4.25 -23.95 20.47
N LYS A 493 5.59 -23.92 20.43
CA LYS A 493 6.44 -24.69 21.36
C LYS A 493 6.18 -24.37 22.83
N VAL A 494 5.76 -23.14 23.15
CA VAL A 494 5.37 -22.73 24.50
C VAL A 494 4.10 -23.48 24.96
N PHE A 495 3.30 -23.94 24.00
CA PHE A 495 2.02 -24.60 24.19
C PHE A 495 2.07 -26.12 24.01
N ASN A 496 3.23 -26.78 24.01
CA ASN A 496 3.32 -28.22 23.76
C ASN A 496 2.47 -29.09 24.72
N ASN A 497 2.15 -28.60 25.93
CA ASN A 497 1.27 -29.29 26.89
C ASN A 497 -0.17 -28.74 26.88
N PHE A 498 -0.42 -27.65 26.15
CA PHE A 498 -1.74 -27.01 26.13
C PHE A 498 -2.75 -27.82 25.35
N GLU A 499 -2.32 -28.45 24.26
CA GLU A 499 -3.21 -29.24 23.40
C GLU A 499 -3.81 -30.43 24.18
N GLU A 500 -3.02 -31.05 25.05
CA GLU A 500 -3.50 -32.07 25.98
C GLU A 500 -4.52 -31.50 26.97
N ILE A 501 -4.24 -30.34 27.58
CA ILE A 501 -5.18 -29.65 28.47
C ILE A 501 -6.48 -29.26 27.74
N PHE A 502 -6.38 -28.81 26.49
CA PHE A 502 -7.52 -28.49 25.64
C PHE A 502 -8.36 -29.71 25.32
N ASN A 503 -7.73 -30.83 24.98
CA ASN A 503 -8.45 -32.08 24.71
C ASN A 503 -9.19 -32.56 25.95
N LEU A 504 -8.56 -32.51 27.12
CA LEU A 504 -9.20 -32.84 28.39
C LEU A 504 -10.38 -31.90 28.71
N LEU A 505 -10.20 -30.59 28.50
CA LEU A 505 -11.28 -29.62 28.66
C LEU A 505 -12.41 -29.87 27.67
N LYS A 506 -12.12 -30.29 26.43
CA LYS A 506 -13.12 -30.55 25.40
C LYS A 506 -13.94 -31.81 25.73
N GLU A 507 -13.28 -32.90 26.12
CA GLU A 507 -13.92 -34.16 26.52
C GLU A 507 -14.87 -33.98 27.71
N GLU A 508 -14.47 -33.23 28.74
CA GLU A 508 -15.36 -32.90 29.88
C GLU A 508 -16.61 -32.11 29.43
N GLY A 509 -16.44 -31.19 28.47
CA GLY A 509 -17.54 -30.39 27.93
C GLY A 509 -18.56 -31.23 27.18
N GLU A 510 -18.10 -32.06 26.26
CA GLU A 510 -18.95 -32.92 25.43
C GLU A 510 -19.68 -33.96 26.29
N ALA A 511 -19.02 -34.55 27.29
CA ALA A 511 -19.66 -35.46 28.24
C ALA A 511 -20.79 -34.78 29.04
N THR A 512 -20.60 -33.53 29.44
CA THR A 512 -21.61 -32.74 30.16
C THR A 512 -22.79 -32.38 29.26
N THR A 513 -22.53 -31.98 28.01
CA THR A 513 -23.60 -31.67 27.04
C THR A 513 -24.40 -32.92 26.65
N MET A 514 -23.74 -34.07 26.41
CA MET A 514 -24.43 -35.32 26.09
C MET A 514 -25.30 -35.80 27.25
N THR A 515 -24.84 -35.68 28.50
CA THR A 515 -25.66 -36.07 29.66
C THR A 515 -26.84 -35.15 29.89
N CYS A 516 -26.71 -33.84 29.62
CA CYS A 516 -27.83 -32.90 29.69
C CYS A 516 -28.89 -33.17 28.61
N ASN A 517 -28.47 -33.32 27.36
CA ASN A 517 -29.37 -33.62 26.23
C ASN A 517 -30.06 -34.98 26.39
N ARG A 518 -29.37 -35.97 26.98
CA ARG A 518 -29.97 -37.27 27.29
C ARG A 518 -31.04 -37.16 28.38
N ARG A 519 -30.82 -36.33 29.40
CA ARG A 519 -31.79 -36.10 30.48
C ARG A 519 -33.05 -35.42 29.96
N GLU A 520 -32.91 -34.41 29.09
CA GLU A 520 -34.07 -33.75 28.45
C GLU A 520 -34.90 -34.72 27.59
N ARG A 521 -34.25 -35.63 26.85
CA ARG A 521 -34.95 -36.67 26.09
C ARG A 521 -35.64 -37.71 26.97
N GLU A 522 -35.05 -38.06 28.12
CA GLU A 522 -35.62 -39.03 29.07
C GLU A 522 -36.76 -38.41 29.90
N THR A 523 -36.75 -37.11 30.21
CA THR A 523 -37.84 -36.42 30.94
C THR A 523 -39.11 -36.15 30.12
N GLY A 524 -39.08 -36.34 28.79
CA GLY A 524 -40.27 -36.22 27.93
C GLY A 524 -41.21 -37.43 27.98
N LYS A 525 -40.83 -38.52 28.66
CA LYS A 525 -41.68 -39.69 28.90
C LYS A 525 -41.73 -39.97 30.40
N THR A 526 -42.93 -39.88 30.95
CA THR A 526 -43.34 -40.21 32.32
C THR A 526 -42.38 -41.15 33.04
N MET A 527 -41.72 -40.69 34.12
CA MET A 527 -40.85 -41.55 34.92
C MET A 527 -41.13 -41.43 36.42
N GLU A 528 -41.57 -42.57 36.94
CA GLU A 528 -41.68 -42.97 38.34
C GLU A 528 -40.30 -43.06 39.01
N PHE A 529 -40.32 -42.81 40.31
CA PHE A 529 -39.19 -42.56 41.20
C PHE A 529 -38.30 -43.80 41.44
N LEU A 530 -37.18 -43.94 40.73
CA LEU A 530 -36.04 -44.74 41.21
C LEU A 530 -34.73 -44.05 40.86
N THR A 531 -34.07 -43.46 41.86
CA THR A 531 -32.81 -42.73 41.75
C THR A 531 -31.61 -43.68 41.83
N PRO A 532 -30.86 -43.90 40.73
CA PRO A 532 -29.62 -44.66 40.82
C PRO A 532 -28.51 -43.76 41.39
N ARG A 533 -27.94 -44.18 42.52
CA ARG A 533 -26.79 -43.55 43.20
C ARG A 533 -25.53 -43.75 42.36
N ARG A 534 -25.33 -42.94 41.31
CA ARG A 534 -24.08 -42.93 40.53
C ARG A 534 -22.95 -42.32 41.34
N ARG A 535 -21.90 -43.12 41.59
CA ARG A 535 -20.60 -42.64 42.05
C ARG A 535 -19.95 -41.86 40.91
N SER A 536 -20.07 -40.53 40.95
CA SER A 536 -19.32 -39.63 40.09
C SER A 536 -17.83 -39.78 40.45
N MET A 537 -17.04 -40.37 39.56
CA MET A 537 -15.58 -40.34 39.66
C MET A 537 -15.14 -38.88 39.47
N LYS A 538 -14.75 -38.26 40.57
CA LYS A 538 -14.29 -36.88 40.61
C LYS A 538 -12.84 -36.86 40.09
N ILE A 539 -12.66 -36.75 38.78
CA ILE A 539 -11.34 -36.51 38.21
C ILE A 539 -10.94 -35.08 38.59
N THR A 540 -10.12 -34.95 39.62
CA THR A 540 -9.51 -33.67 40.02
C THR A 540 -8.34 -33.40 39.09
N MET A 541 -8.64 -32.85 37.91
CA MET A 541 -7.63 -32.36 37.00
C MET A 541 -7.06 -31.06 37.57
N SER A 542 -5.85 -31.13 38.12
CA SER A 542 -5.08 -29.96 38.56
C SER A 542 -4.56 -29.24 37.32
N ILE A 543 -5.08 -28.05 37.04
CA ILE A 543 -4.53 -27.18 36.00
C ILE A 543 -3.17 -26.66 36.51
N PRO A 544 -2.06 -26.90 35.79
CA PRO A 544 -0.77 -26.37 36.20
C PRO A 544 -0.81 -24.84 36.26
N HIS A 545 -0.53 -24.28 37.44
CA HIS A 545 -0.61 -22.83 37.67
C HIS A 545 0.43 -22.04 36.86
N ASP A 546 1.56 -22.66 36.52
CA ASP A 546 2.69 -22.04 35.83
C ASP A 546 2.41 -21.72 34.36
N ILE A 547 1.42 -22.38 33.76
CA ILE A 547 1.15 -22.28 32.33
C ILE A 547 0.62 -20.89 31.98
N LEU A 548 -0.40 -20.39 32.69
CA LEU A 548 -0.94 -19.06 32.44
C LEU A 548 0.04 -17.95 32.84
N ASP A 549 0.91 -18.19 33.83
CA ASP A 549 1.97 -17.25 34.18
C ASP A 549 3.00 -17.08 33.04
N LYS A 550 3.30 -18.17 32.31
CA LYS A 550 4.14 -18.09 31.10
C LYS A 550 3.45 -17.28 30.00
N VAL A 551 2.17 -17.50 29.77
CA VAL A 551 1.38 -16.75 28.78
C VAL A 551 1.32 -15.27 29.15
N GLU A 552 1.06 -14.95 30.41
CA GLU A 552 1.03 -13.59 30.94
C GLU A 552 2.33 -12.84 30.69
N LYS A 553 3.48 -13.46 31.02
CA LYS A 553 4.81 -12.89 30.74
C LYS A 553 5.05 -12.66 29.25
N ILE A 554 4.49 -13.51 28.39
CA ILE A 554 4.60 -13.33 26.93
C ILE A 554 3.72 -12.18 26.46
N CYS A 555 2.51 -12.05 27.00
CA CYS A 555 1.66 -10.89 26.75
C CYS A 555 2.39 -9.60 27.15
N GLU A 556 2.99 -9.55 28.34
CA GLU A 556 3.78 -8.39 28.81
C GLU A 556 4.92 -8.06 27.84
N MET A 557 5.69 -9.06 27.44
CA MET A 557 6.78 -8.90 26.49
C MET A 557 6.30 -8.41 25.12
N ASN A 558 5.17 -8.92 24.62
CA ASN A 558 4.56 -8.49 23.36
C ASN A 558 3.96 -7.09 23.43
N MET A 559 3.53 -6.64 24.62
CA MET A 559 2.98 -5.30 24.83
C MET A 559 4.05 -4.22 24.94
N MET A 560 5.32 -4.56 25.14
CA MET A 560 6.38 -3.58 25.40
C MET A 560 6.48 -2.50 24.32
N ASP A 561 6.36 -2.86 23.04
CA ASP A 561 6.45 -1.87 21.95
C ASP A 561 5.28 -0.87 22.00
N ASN A 562 4.07 -1.34 22.31
CA ASN A 562 2.91 -0.47 22.51
C ASN A 562 3.05 0.36 23.79
N PHE A 563 3.60 -0.24 24.86
CA PHE A 563 3.80 0.43 26.13
C PHE A 563 4.83 1.56 26.03
N ASP A 564 5.93 1.36 25.31
CA ASP A 564 6.92 2.42 25.08
C ASP A 564 6.29 3.65 24.41
N GLN A 565 5.45 3.43 23.39
CA GLN A 565 4.75 4.52 22.69
C GLN A 565 3.72 5.19 23.59
N PHE A 566 2.94 4.39 24.33
CA PHE A 566 1.99 4.87 25.31
C PHE A 566 2.68 5.71 26.38
N TYR A 567 3.83 5.24 26.88
CA TYR A 567 4.66 5.93 27.85
C TYR A 567 5.17 7.25 27.31
N VAL A 568 5.68 7.33 26.07
CA VAL A 568 6.12 8.62 25.49
C VAL A 568 4.99 9.64 25.44
N ILE A 569 3.76 9.21 25.13
CA ILE A 569 2.59 10.09 25.09
C ILE A 569 2.15 10.53 26.49
N HIS A 570 2.23 9.63 27.48
CA HIS A 570 1.69 9.82 28.83
C HIS A 570 2.75 9.95 29.92
N TYR A 571 4.02 10.15 29.56
CA TYR A 571 5.19 10.05 30.43
C TYR A 571 5.03 10.84 31.73
N LYS A 572 4.67 12.12 31.63
CA LYS A 572 4.54 13.00 32.79
C LYS A 572 3.50 12.50 33.79
N ALA A 573 2.38 11.99 33.29
CA ALA A 573 1.29 11.52 34.13
C ALA A 573 1.56 10.12 34.70
N LEU A 574 2.18 9.22 33.93
CA LEU A 574 2.62 7.91 34.42
C LEU A 574 3.70 8.03 35.50
N THR A 575 4.67 8.94 35.30
CA THR A 575 5.73 9.20 36.29
C THR A 575 5.15 9.77 37.58
N LEU A 576 4.23 10.73 37.47
CA LEU A 576 3.62 11.39 38.63
C LEU A 576 2.70 10.44 39.41
N GLU A 577 1.84 9.67 38.73
CA GLU A 577 0.80 8.87 39.38
C GLU A 577 1.29 7.47 39.79
N LEU A 578 2.16 6.84 39.00
CA LEU A 578 2.60 5.45 39.21
C LEU A 578 4.07 5.32 39.63
N GLY A 579 4.84 6.41 39.65
CA GLY A 579 6.28 6.36 39.94
C GLY A 579 7.02 5.47 38.94
N ILE A 580 6.62 5.52 37.67
CA ILE A 580 7.31 4.86 36.55
C ILE A 580 8.35 5.85 36.03
N SER A 581 9.63 5.55 36.21
CA SER A 581 10.75 6.38 35.75
C SER A 581 11.35 5.86 34.47
#